data_AF-A0A1F5WDX0-F1
#
_entry.id   AF-A0A1F5WDX0-F1
#
_cell.length_a   1.000
_cell.length_b   1.000
_cell.length_c   1.000
_cell.angle_alpha   90.00
_cell.angle_beta   90.00
_cell.angle_gamma   90.00
#
_symmetry.space_group_name_H-M   'P 1'
#
loop_
_entity.id
_entity.type
_entity.pdbx_description
1 polymer ?
#
loop_
_entity_poly.entity_id
_entity_poly.type
_entity_poly.pdbx_seq_one_letter_code
_entity_poly.pdbx_strand_id
1 'polypeptide(L)'
;MYSTNVFASGGKTKFTKRQIAGIVVVCVILIGFMIGKIFFRPSPAEVQEQTAEVIKQGDIAKCDSFDGKIIEGVDYGTVCRNNVSINLATQNLDPSYCDKLDETMMNINDCKRTVIQKKVQETKDVATCDLWSDQSERSACINFYWRSKAVQSDNTTFCDNATDNDAKTLCIDDVFVERLISKSDSVQCTSFPTTLRNDCVAYKEAQTKQTKTVSQQCAYTHPLLVSRFCSFAF
;
A
#
# COMPACT_ATOMS: atom_id res chain seq x y z
N MET A 1 -5.30 -25.67 -91.69
CA MET A 1 -4.80 -24.34 -92.11
C MET A 1 -4.96 -23.41 -90.90
N TYR A 2 -3.83 -22.90 -90.38
CA TYR A 2 -3.58 -21.69 -89.56
C TYR A 2 -4.72 -21.09 -88.69
N SER A 3 -4.55 -20.63 -87.45
CA SER A 3 -3.36 -20.28 -86.66
C SER A 3 -3.79 -20.06 -85.19
N THR A 4 -2.85 -20.23 -84.27
CA THR A 4 -2.91 -19.86 -82.85
C THR A 4 -2.63 -18.36 -82.62
N ASN A 5 -3.02 -17.90 -81.41
CA ASN A 5 -2.55 -16.73 -80.64
C ASN A 5 -3.15 -15.34 -80.92
N VAL A 6 -3.53 -14.62 -79.83
CA VAL A 6 -2.94 -13.34 -79.35
C VAL A 6 -3.29 -13.21 -77.85
N PHE A 7 -2.38 -13.51 -76.92
CA PHE A 7 -1.46 -12.60 -76.20
C PHE A 7 -2.07 -11.43 -75.40
N ALA A 8 -1.79 -11.48 -74.10
CA ALA A 8 -1.71 -10.44 -73.08
C ALA A 8 -1.82 -8.97 -73.53
N SER A 9 -2.77 -8.24 -72.96
CA SER A 9 -2.75 -6.77 -72.89
C SER A 9 -2.22 -6.34 -71.52
N GLY A 10 -0.89 -6.29 -71.39
CA GLY A 10 -0.20 -5.57 -70.33
C GLY A 10 -0.34 -4.07 -70.56
N GLY A 11 -1.41 -3.48 -70.02
CA GLY A 11 -1.61 -2.03 -70.02
C GLY A 11 -0.55 -1.33 -69.16
N LYS A 12 0.51 -0.81 -69.79
CA LYS A 12 1.47 0.08 -69.14
C LYS A 12 0.80 1.43 -68.89
N THR A 13 0.22 1.63 -67.70
CA THR A 13 -0.18 2.95 -67.21
C THR A 13 1.08 3.80 -67.05
N LYS A 14 1.32 4.70 -68.02
CA LYS A 14 2.41 5.66 -67.96
C LYS A 14 2.07 6.74 -66.94
N PHE A 15 2.56 6.58 -65.71
CA PHE A 15 2.52 7.64 -64.71
C PHE A 15 3.29 8.86 -65.23
N THR A 16 2.66 10.03 -65.17
CA THR A 16 3.31 11.29 -65.53
C THR A 16 4.37 11.64 -64.50
N LYS A 17 5.44 12.35 -64.89
CA LYS A 17 6.51 12.77 -63.97
C LYS A 17 5.98 13.50 -62.71
N ARG A 18 4.87 14.22 -62.84
CA ARG A 18 4.18 14.89 -61.71
C ARG A 18 3.54 13.91 -60.72
N GLN A 19 2.95 12.82 -61.21
CA GLN A 19 2.36 11.79 -60.33
C GLN A 19 3.44 11.00 -59.58
N ILE A 20 4.57 10.70 -60.23
CA ILE A 20 5.72 10.04 -59.59
C ILE A 20 6.32 10.94 -58.50
N ALA A 21 6.48 12.23 -58.78
CA ALA A 21 6.98 13.19 -57.80
C ALA A 21 6.05 13.31 -56.56
N GLY A 22 4.73 13.34 -56.78
CA GLY A 22 3.76 13.36 -55.68
C GLY A 22 3.82 12.12 -54.78
N ILE A 23 3.95 10.92 -55.39
CA ILE A 23 4.07 9.66 -54.64
C ILE A 23 5.36 9.61 -53.82
N VAL A 24 6.49 10.06 -54.39
CA VAL A 24 7.77 10.08 -53.68
C VAL A 24 7.72 11.02 -52.47
N VAL A 25 7.12 12.20 -52.60
CA VAL A 25 6.97 13.14 -51.48
C VAL A 25 6.10 12.54 -50.36
N VAL A 26 4.98 11.91 -50.70
CA VAL A 26 4.12 11.24 -49.71
C VAL A 26 4.86 10.10 -49.03
N CYS A 27 5.60 9.27 -49.78
CA CYS A 27 6.40 8.19 -49.22
C CYS A 27 7.50 8.72 -48.28
N VAL A 28 8.20 9.80 -48.64
CA VAL A 28 9.24 10.41 -47.77
C VAL A 28 8.64 10.97 -46.48
N ILE A 29 7.46 11.60 -46.55
CA ILE A 29 6.75 12.10 -45.34
C ILE A 29 6.30 10.94 -44.45
N LEU A 30 5.74 9.89 -45.03
CA LEU A 30 5.30 8.70 -44.27
C LEU A 30 6.48 7.94 -43.67
N ILE A 31 7.57 7.77 -44.42
CA ILE A 31 8.81 7.17 -43.92
C ILE A 31 9.44 8.04 -42.84
N GLY A 32 9.49 9.36 -43.02
CA GLY A 32 9.97 10.30 -41.99
C GLY A 32 9.15 10.26 -40.71
N PHE A 33 7.82 10.14 -40.83
CA PHE A 33 6.92 10.00 -39.68
C PHE A 33 7.07 8.64 -38.97
N MET A 34 7.24 7.56 -39.74
CA MET A 34 7.50 6.21 -39.21
C MET A 34 8.86 6.14 -38.53
N ILE A 35 9.91 6.69 -39.15
CA ILE A 35 11.26 6.79 -38.57
C ILE A 35 11.23 7.68 -37.32
N GLY A 36 10.54 8.82 -37.34
CA GLY A 36 10.39 9.69 -36.17
C GLY A 36 9.76 8.99 -34.96
N LYS A 37 8.77 8.11 -35.19
CA LYS A 37 8.18 7.28 -34.13
C LYS A 37 9.07 6.13 -33.65
N ILE A 38 10.01 5.65 -34.47
CA ILE A 38 10.94 4.59 -34.10
C ILE A 38 12.10 5.14 -33.25
N PHE A 39 12.54 6.38 -33.49
CA PHE A 39 13.68 6.99 -32.78
C PHE A 39 13.32 7.66 -31.44
N PHE A 40 12.05 7.99 -31.18
CA PHE A 40 11.62 8.62 -29.92
C PHE A 40 10.86 7.65 -29.00
N ARG A 41 11.50 6.53 -28.62
CA ARG A 41 11.02 5.74 -27.48
C ARG A 41 11.64 6.32 -26.20
N PRO A 42 10.83 6.73 -25.20
CA PRO A 42 11.38 7.21 -23.94
C PRO A 42 12.21 6.11 -23.29
N SER A 43 13.32 6.50 -22.69
CA SER A 43 14.16 5.63 -21.89
C SER A 43 13.42 5.12 -20.64
N PRO A 44 13.84 3.99 -20.05
CA PRO A 44 13.23 3.50 -18.80
C PRO A 44 13.22 4.55 -17.67
N ALA A 45 14.28 5.34 -17.54
CA ALA A 45 14.37 6.41 -16.55
C ALA A 45 13.35 7.53 -16.79
N GLU A 46 13.13 7.93 -18.04
CA GLU A 46 12.10 8.94 -18.38
C GLU A 46 10.69 8.43 -18.09
N VAL A 47 10.41 7.14 -18.36
CA VAL A 47 9.11 6.52 -18.02
C VAL A 47 8.89 6.49 -16.51
N GLN A 48 9.93 6.15 -15.73
CA GLN A 48 9.89 6.18 -14.28
C GLN A 48 9.59 7.59 -13.75
N GLU A 49 10.30 8.61 -14.25
CA GLU A 49 10.12 10.01 -13.84
C GLU A 49 8.71 10.53 -14.18
N GLN A 50 8.24 10.29 -15.40
CA GLN A 50 6.89 10.69 -15.82
C GLN A 50 5.81 9.99 -15.00
N THR A 51 6.00 8.71 -14.69
CA THR A 51 5.06 7.94 -13.87
C THR A 51 5.01 8.49 -12.44
N ALA A 52 6.17 8.82 -11.86
CA ALA A 52 6.26 9.40 -10.52
C ALA A 52 5.54 10.76 -10.43
N GLU A 53 5.66 11.60 -11.46
CA GLU A 53 4.95 12.88 -11.51
C GLU A 53 3.43 12.71 -11.60
N VAL A 54 2.94 11.73 -12.38
CA VAL A 54 1.50 11.41 -12.41
C VAL A 54 1.01 10.87 -11.07
N ILE A 55 1.80 10.00 -10.42
CA ILE A 55 1.50 9.49 -9.07
C ILE A 55 1.36 10.63 -8.07
N LYS A 56 2.27 11.62 -8.14
CA LYS A 56 2.26 12.80 -7.27
C LYS A 56 1.04 13.69 -7.50
N GLN A 57 0.59 13.82 -8.75
CA GLN A 57 -0.61 14.59 -9.10
C GLN A 57 -1.92 13.90 -8.67
N GLY A 58 -1.89 12.58 -8.48
CA GLY A 58 -3.07 11.81 -8.07
C GLY A 58 -4.11 11.59 -9.18
N ASP A 59 -3.75 11.80 -10.44
CA ASP A 59 -4.65 11.63 -11.58
C ASP A 59 -4.60 10.19 -12.11
N ILE A 60 -5.51 9.36 -11.62
CA ILE A 60 -5.54 7.94 -11.98
C ILE A 60 -5.81 7.72 -13.48
N ALA A 61 -6.53 8.62 -14.16
CA ALA A 61 -6.84 8.48 -15.58
C ALA A 61 -5.59 8.67 -16.45
N LYS A 62 -4.63 9.48 -15.99
CA LYS A 62 -3.34 9.62 -16.67
C LYS A 62 -2.48 8.36 -16.61
N CYS A 63 -2.77 7.42 -15.71
CA CYS A 63 -2.02 6.17 -15.62
C CYS A 63 -2.16 5.29 -16.88
N ASP A 64 -3.26 5.41 -17.61
CA ASP A 64 -3.52 4.67 -18.86
C ASP A 64 -2.47 5.00 -19.94
N SER A 65 -1.82 6.18 -19.86
CA SER A 65 -0.73 6.55 -20.76
C SER A 65 0.57 5.73 -20.56
N PHE A 66 0.63 4.92 -19.50
CA PHE A 66 1.75 4.02 -19.21
C PHE A 66 1.42 2.54 -19.40
N ASP A 67 0.20 2.19 -19.83
CA ASP A 67 -0.18 0.79 -20.03
C ASP A 67 0.71 0.09 -21.06
N GLY A 68 1.16 -1.12 -20.71
CA GLY A 68 2.06 -1.91 -21.54
C GLY A 68 3.49 -1.39 -21.61
N LYS A 69 3.84 -0.33 -20.86
CA LYS A 69 5.23 0.08 -20.68
C LYS A 69 5.89 -0.81 -19.64
N ILE A 70 6.46 -1.93 -20.12
CA ILE A 70 7.13 -2.92 -19.29
C ILE A 70 8.60 -2.54 -19.09
N ILE A 71 9.02 -2.38 -17.83
CA ILE A 71 10.43 -2.22 -17.44
C ILE A 71 10.74 -3.32 -16.43
N GLU A 72 11.76 -4.12 -16.73
CA GLU A 72 12.18 -5.26 -15.87
C GLU A 72 11.02 -6.22 -15.53
N GLY A 73 10.08 -6.40 -16.46
CA GLY A 73 8.94 -7.30 -16.28
C GLY A 73 7.75 -6.69 -15.52
N VAL A 74 7.82 -5.41 -15.14
CA VAL A 74 6.76 -4.69 -14.42
C VAL A 74 6.03 -3.72 -15.33
N ASP A 75 4.70 -3.75 -15.33
CA ASP A 75 3.85 -2.78 -16.05
C ASP A 75 3.71 -1.47 -15.26
N TYR A 76 4.20 -0.37 -15.83
CA TYR A 76 4.17 0.94 -15.17
C TYR A 76 2.78 1.58 -15.11
N GLY A 77 1.83 1.18 -15.96
CA GLY A 77 0.42 1.54 -15.81
C GLY A 77 -0.17 0.99 -14.51
N THR A 78 0.16 -0.27 -14.19
CA THR A 78 -0.22 -0.91 -12.92
C THR A 78 0.44 -0.25 -11.72
N VAL A 79 1.76 -0.03 -11.78
CA VAL A 79 2.48 0.68 -10.71
C VAL A 79 1.86 2.05 -10.45
N CYS A 80 1.55 2.80 -11.51
CA CYS A 80 0.90 4.09 -11.42
C CYS A 80 -0.45 4.01 -10.70
N ARG A 81 -1.37 3.15 -11.18
CA ARG A 81 -2.72 3.02 -10.62
C ARG A 81 -2.70 2.60 -9.16
N ASN A 82 -1.84 1.65 -8.79
CA ASN A 82 -1.72 1.18 -7.41
C ASN A 82 -1.26 2.30 -6.48
N ASN A 83 -0.19 3.02 -6.85
CA ASN A 83 0.34 4.10 -6.03
C ASN A 83 -0.63 5.28 -5.91
N VAL A 84 -1.28 5.69 -7.02
CA VAL A 84 -2.31 6.75 -6.99
C VAL A 84 -3.47 6.33 -6.08
N SER A 85 -3.94 5.09 -6.19
CA SER A 85 -5.06 4.58 -5.40
C SER A 85 -4.74 4.54 -3.91
N ILE A 86 -3.56 4.07 -3.51
CA ILE A 86 -3.11 4.07 -2.11
C ILE A 86 -2.97 5.49 -1.57
N ASN A 87 -2.38 6.40 -2.37
CA ASN A 87 -2.22 7.81 -1.99
C ASN A 87 -3.58 8.47 -1.76
N LEU A 88 -4.52 8.32 -2.70
CA LEU A 88 -5.88 8.86 -2.57
C LEU A 88 -6.62 8.26 -1.38
N ALA A 89 -6.53 6.93 -1.19
CA ALA A 89 -7.15 6.26 -0.05
C ALA A 89 -6.65 6.82 1.29
N THR A 90 -5.34 7.04 1.40
CA THR A 90 -4.66 7.49 2.64
C THR A 90 -4.83 8.98 2.90
N GLN A 91 -4.85 9.81 1.85
CA GLN A 91 -5.02 11.27 1.95
C GLN A 91 -6.48 11.64 2.24
N ASN A 92 -7.43 10.96 1.59
CA ASN A 92 -8.85 11.25 1.74
C ASN A 92 -9.52 10.42 2.84
N LEU A 93 -8.79 9.48 3.47
CA LEU A 93 -9.33 8.51 4.42
C LEU A 93 -10.56 7.80 3.86
N ASP A 94 -10.45 7.36 2.62
CA ASP A 94 -11.54 6.74 1.88
C ASP A 94 -11.11 5.36 1.37
N PRO A 95 -11.59 4.27 2.00
CA PRO A 95 -11.20 2.91 1.63
C PRO A 95 -11.73 2.49 0.26
N SER A 96 -12.66 3.21 -0.36
CA SER A 96 -13.17 2.89 -1.71
C SER A 96 -12.09 3.02 -2.79
N TYR A 97 -11.06 3.84 -2.58
CA TYR A 97 -9.92 3.91 -3.50
C TYR A 97 -9.11 2.61 -3.52
N CYS A 98 -9.12 1.82 -2.43
CA CYS A 98 -8.44 0.52 -2.39
C CYS A 98 -9.06 -0.51 -3.35
N ASP A 99 -10.32 -0.34 -3.76
CA ASP A 99 -10.99 -1.25 -4.71
C ASP A 99 -10.40 -1.19 -6.13
N LYS A 100 -9.50 -0.23 -6.39
CA LYS A 100 -8.82 -0.04 -7.67
C LYS A 100 -7.47 -0.76 -7.76
N LEU A 101 -7.04 -1.43 -6.69
CA LEU A 101 -5.80 -2.20 -6.67
C LEU A 101 -5.97 -3.49 -7.47
N ASP A 102 -4.88 -3.91 -8.12
CA ASP A 102 -4.80 -5.18 -8.84
C ASP A 102 -4.32 -6.36 -7.96
N GLU A 103 -4.11 -6.11 -6.67
CA GLU A 103 -3.61 -7.04 -5.65
C GLU A 103 -2.17 -7.54 -5.82
N THR A 104 -1.42 -7.06 -6.81
CA THR A 104 -0.04 -7.54 -7.04
C THR A 104 0.97 -6.93 -6.06
N MET A 105 0.76 -5.66 -5.68
CA MET A 105 1.65 -4.94 -4.75
C MET A 105 1.12 -4.91 -3.30
N MET A 106 -0.19 -4.88 -3.14
CA MET A 106 -0.87 -4.80 -1.84
C MET A 106 -2.27 -5.40 -1.99
N ASN A 107 -2.65 -6.26 -1.04
CA ASN A 107 -4.00 -6.79 -1.00
C ASN A 107 -5.03 -5.69 -0.69
N ILE A 108 -6.21 -5.76 -1.31
CA ILE A 108 -7.28 -4.77 -1.12
C ILE A 108 -7.67 -4.64 0.36
N ASN A 109 -7.80 -5.76 1.08
CA ASN A 109 -8.20 -5.73 2.49
C ASN A 109 -7.12 -5.11 3.38
N ASP A 110 -5.84 -5.31 3.07
CA ASP A 110 -4.75 -4.68 3.83
C ASP A 110 -4.70 -3.17 3.61
N CYS A 111 -4.96 -2.71 2.38
CA CYS A 111 -5.16 -1.29 2.07
C CYS A 111 -6.33 -0.72 2.89
N LYS A 112 -7.51 -1.37 2.82
CA LYS A 112 -8.71 -0.94 3.54
C LYS A 112 -8.48 -0.92 5.05
N ARG A 113 -7.81 -1.92 5.61
CA ARG A 113 -7.45 -2.00 7.03
C ARG A 113 -6.61 -0.79 7.45
N THR A 114 -5.57 -0.48 6.69
CA THR A 114 -4.69 0.66 6.96
C THR A 114 -5.48 1.98 6.96
N VAL A 115 -6.30 2.19 5.93
CA VAL A 115 -7.09 3.42 5.75
C VAL A 115 -8.16 3.57 6.83
N ILE A 116 -8.91 2.50 7.12
CA ILE A 116 -9.97 2.51 8.14
C ILE A 116 -9.38 2.70 9.53
N GLN A 117 -8.28 2.02 9.88
CA GLN A 117 -7.62 2.21 11.18
C GLN A 117 -7.13 3.64 11.36
N LYS A 118 -6.50 4.22 10.34
CA LYS A 118 -6.08 5.63 10.36
C LYS A 118 -7.28 6.56 10.53
N LYS A 119 -8.36 6.32 9.77
CA LYS A 119 -9.60 7.09 9.89
C LYS A 119 -10.20 7.03 11.29
N VAL A 120 -10.30 5.84 11.88
CA VAL A 120 -10.77 5.63 13.27
C VAL A 120 -9.94 6.43 14.27
N GLN A 121 -8.61 6.46 14.11
CA GLN A 121 -7.72 7.22 14.99
C GLN A 121 -7.90 8.73 14.85
N GLU A 122 -8.05 9.23 13.62
CA GLU A 122 -8.22 10.66 13.36
C GLU A 122 -9.61 11.18 13.76
N THR A 123 -10.67 10.44 13.43
CA THR A 123 -12.06 10.81 13.73
C THR A 123 -12.47 10.50 15.17
N LYS A 124 -11.77 9.56 15.83
CA LYS A 124 -12.11 9.01 17.15
C LYS A 124 -13.53 8.44 17.23
N ASP A 125 -14.05 7.97 16.10
CA ASP A 125 -15.40 7.46 15.96
C ASP A 125 -15.41 5.95 15.62
N VAL A 126 -15.97 5.15 16.54
CA VAL A 126 -16.12 3.70 16.38
C VAL A 126 -17.08 3.33 15.24
N ALA A 127 -18.04 4.20 14.90
CA ALA A 127 -18.95 3.98 13.78
C ALA A 127 -18.22 3.90 12.43
N THR A 128 -16.99 4.43 12.35
CA THR A 128 -16.11 4.24 11.19
C THR A 128 -15.87 2.76 10.87
N CYS A 129 -15.94 1.87 11.86
CA CYS A 129 -15.79 0.43 11.64
C CYS A 129 -16.94 -0.19 10.84
N ASP A 130 -18.09 0.47 10.70
CA ASP A 130 -19.20 0.01 9.87
C ASP A 130 -18.89 0.05 8.37
N LEU A 131 -17.78 0.66 7.97
CA LEU A 131 -17.24 0.58 6.61
C LEU A 131 -16.80 -0.85 6.23
N TRP A 132 -16.63 -1.74 7.22
CA TRP A 132 -16.37 -3.16 6.98
C TRP A 132 -17.66 -3.94 6.77
N SER A 133 -17.80 -4.54 5.59
CA SER A 133 -18.86 -5.52 5.32
C SER A 133 -18.60 -6.86 6.01
N ASP A 134 -17.34 -7.26 6.15
CA ASP A 134 -16.97 -8.49 6.85
C ASP A 134 -17.05 -8.31 8.37
N GLN A 135 -17.71 -9.25 9.04
CA GLN A 135 -17.95 -9.18 10.48
C GLN A 135 -16.68 -9.35 11.31
N SER A 136 -15.72 -10.17 10.85
CA SER A 136 -14.45 -10.39 11.55
C SER A 136 -13.60 -9.12 11.52
N GLU A 137 -13.49 -8.49 10.34
CA GLU A 137 -12.77 -7.23 10.17
C GLU A 137 -13.43 -6.08 10.94
N ARG A 138 -14.76 -6.03 10.97
CA ARG A 138 -15.51 -5.06 11.78
C ARG A 138 -15.20 -5.23 13.26
N SER A 139 -15.26 -6.45 13.79
CA SER A 139 -14.94 -6.75 15.19
C SER A 139 -13.48 -6.38 15.53
N ALA A 140 -12.53 -6.71 14.65
CA ALA A 140 -11.13 -6.32 14.80
C ALA A 140 -10.95 -4.80 14.86
N CYS A 141 -11.66 -4.05 14.01
CA CYS A 141 -11.67 -2.59 14.04
C CYS A 141 -12.24 -2.01 15.35
N ILE A 142 -13.37 -2.55 15.83
CA ILE A 142 -14.00 -2.13 17.09
C ILE A 142 -13.05 -2.36 18.27
N ASN A 143 -12.42 -3.54 18.32
CA ASN A 143 -11.42 -3.87 19.34
C ASN A 143 -10.23 -2.93 19.28
N PHE A 144 -9.72 -2.63 18.07
CA PHE A 144 -8.65 -1.66 17.87
C PHE A 144 -9.01 -0.27 18.42
N TYR A 145 -10.23 0.22 18.15
CA TYR A 145 -10.71 1.50 18.67
C TYR A 145 -10.70 1.54 20.21
N TRP A 146 -11.37 0.58 20.84
CA TRP A 146 -11.51 0.58 22.30
C TRP A 146 -10.19 0.35 23.01
N ARG A 147 -9.34 -0.54 22.48
CA ARG A 147 -7.96 -0.72 22.92
C ARG A 147 -7.16 0.58 22.84
N SER A 148 -7.19 1.26 21.69
CA SER A 148 -6.46 2.52 21.53
C SER A 148 -6.97 3.60 22.50
N LYS A 149 -8.28 3.70 22.69
CA LYS A 149 -8.92 4.64 23.63
C LYS A 149 -8.55 4.34 25.08
N ALA A 150 -8.54 3.07 25.46
CA ALA A 150 -8.14 2.62 26.80
C ALA A 150 -6.69 3.00 27.09
N VAL A 151 -5.79 2.72 26.15
CA VAL A 151 -4.35 3.03 26.25
C VAL A 151 -4.11 4.53 26.33
N GLN A 152 -4.67 5.31 25.42
CA GLN A 152 -4.51 6.78 25.39
C GLN A 152 -5.05 7.46 26.66
N SER A 153 -6.10 6.89 27.26
CA SER A 153 -6.74 7.44 28.45
C SER A 153 -6.23 6.84 29.76
N ASP A 154 -5.28 5.89 29.70
CA ASP A 154 -4.80 5.11 30.85
C ASP A 154 -5.95 4.48 31.68
N ASN A 155 -7.02 4.04 31.01
CA ASN A 155 -8.27 3.60 31.64
C ASN A 155 -8.78 2.28 31.08
N THR A 156 -8.72 1.23 31.90
CA THR A 156 -9.13 -0.14 31.55
C THR A 156 -10.64 -0.32 31.42
N THR A 157 -11.48 0.59 31.94
CA THR A 157 -12.96 0.46 31.80
C THR A 157 -13.40 0.53 30.35
N PHE A 158 -12.61 1.16 29.47
CA PHE A 158 -12.91 1.15 28.03
C PHE A 158 -12.82 -0.25 27.41
N CYS A 159 -12.02 -1.15 28.00
CA CYS A 159 -11.89 -2.54 27.54
C CYS A 159 -13.14 -3.38 27.75
N ASP A 160 -14.11 -2.91 28.56
CA ASP A 160 -15.42 -3.58 28.71
C ASP A 160 -16.26 -3.55 27.42
N ASN A 161 -15.88 -2.70 26.46
CA ASN A 161 -16.53 -2.60 25.15
C ASN A 161 -15.89 -3.49 24.06
N ALA A 162 -14.89 -4.31 24.42
CA ALA A 162 -14.30 -5.27 23.49
C ALA A 162 -15.33 -6.35 23.08
N THR A 163 -15.17 -6.93 21.90
CA THR A 163 -16.14 -7.86 21.32
C THR A 163 -16.18 -9.23 21.99
N ASP A 164 -15.10 -9.60 22.68
CA ASP A 164 -14.94 -10.88 23.35
C ASP A 164 -13.93 -10.78 24.52
N ASN A 165 -13.82 -11.85 25.29
CA ASN A 165 -12.98 -11.90 26.49
C ASN A 165 -11.48 -11.87 26.18
N ASP A 166 -11.05 -12.42 25.05
CA ASP A 166 -9.64 -12.45 24.66
C ASP A 166 -9.19 -11.05 24.26
N ALA A 167 -10.01 -10.36 23.46
CA ALA A 167 -9.81 -8.96 23.09
C ALA A 167 -9.86 -8.02 24.31
N LYS A 168 -10.76 -8.28 25.26
CA LYS A 168 -10.81 -7.54 26.54
C LYS A 168 -9.53 -7.72 27.34
N THR A 169 -9.05 -8.95 27.47
CA THR A 169 -7.82 -9.26 28.20
C THR A 169 -6.62 -8.57 27.55
N LEU A 170 -6.48 -8.70 26.23
CA LEU A 170 -5.45 -8.02 25.45
C LEU A 170 -5.48 -6.49 25.66
N CYS A 171 -6.67 -5.89 25.60
CA CYS A 171 -6.86 -4.46 25.82
C CYS A 171 -6.38 -4.03 27.21
N ILE A 172 -6.76 -4.76 28.26
CA ILE A 172 -6.33 -4.48 29.63
C ILE A 172 -4.82 -4.58 29.74
N ASP A 173 -4.24 -5.65 29.20
CA ASP A 173 -2.80 -5.86 29.22
C ASP A 173 -2.06 -4.71 28.54
N ASP A 174 -2.52 -4.23 27.38
CA ASP A 174 -1.91 -3.10 26.68
C ASP A 174 -1.94 -1.80 27.48
N VAL A 175 -2.99 -1.53 28.27
CA VAL A 175 -3.02 -0.35 29.16
C VAL A 175 -1.92 -0.46 30.21
N PHE A 176 -1.78 -1.63 30.85
CA PHE A 176 -0.75 -1.85 31.86
C PHE A 176 0.67 -1.84 31.26
N VAL A 177 0.85 -2.45 30.09
CA VAL A 177 2.12 -2.40 29.33
C VAL A 177 2.48 -0.96 28.97
N GLU A 178 1.55 -0.18 28.42
CA GLU A 178 1.82 1.23 28.09
C GLU A 178 2.16 2.04 29.33
N ARG A 179 1.44 1.82 30.45
CA ARG A 179 1.75 2.48 31.73
C ARG A 179 3.15 2.13 32.22
N LEU A 180 3.57 0.88 32.07
CA LEU A 180 4.92 0.43 32.42
C LEU A 180 5.99 1.08 31.52
N ILE A 181 5.75 1.18 30.21
CA ILE A 181 6.65 1.83 29.24
C ILE A 181 6.78 3.32 29.54
N SER A 182 5.66 4.03 29.63
CA SER A 182 5.61 5.49 29.64
C SER A 182 5.85 6.11 31.02
N LYS A 183 5.63 5.35 32.10
CA LYS A 183 5.67 5.85 33.49
C LYS A 183 6.46 4.94 34.43
N SER A 184 7.45 4.20 33.91
CA SER A 184 8.19 3.13 34.60
C SER A 184 8.59 3.44 36.04
N ASP A 185 9.11 4.65 36.30
CA ASP A 185 9.59 5.08 37.62
C ASP A 185 8.47 5.14 38.67
N SER A 186 7.28 5.57 38.27
CA SER A 186 6.14 5.78 39.16
C SER A 186 5.26 4.54 39.35
N VAL A 187 5.46 3.51 38.51
CA VAL A 187 4.64 2.29 38.52
C VAL A 187 5.00 1.37 39.69
N GLN A 188 3.98 0.98 40.45
CA GLN A 188 4.08 -0.06 41.47
C GLN A 188 3.55 -1.38 40.90
N CYS A 189 4.40 -2.40 40.75
CA CYS A 189 4.00 -3.68 40.13
C CYS A 189 2.89 -4.43 40.88
N THR A 190 2.66 -4.10 42.15
CA THR A 190 1.51 -4.63 42.92
C THR A 190 0.16 -4.18 42.36
N SER A 191 0.11 -3.06 41.64
CA SER A 191 -1.10 -2.56 40.97
C SER A 191 -1.44 -3.28 39.66
N PHE A 192 -0.56 -4.18 39.20
CA PHE A 192 -0.75 -4.93 37.97
C PHE A 192 -1.52 -6.24 38.25
N PRO A 193 -2.26 -6.75 37.24
CA PRO A 193 -2.82 -8.10 37.28
C PRO A 193 -1.74 -9.14 37.58
N THR A 194 -2.11 -10.24 38.24
CA THR A 194 -1.17 -11.29 38.64
C THR A 194 -0.34 -11.82 37.46
N THR A 195 -0.95 -11.91 36.28
CA THR A 195 -0.31 -12.36 35.04
C THR A 195 0.83 -11.45 34.59
N LEU A 196 0.72 -10.13 34.77
CA LEU A 196 1.71 -9.14 34.34
C LEU A 196 2.62 -8.62 35.46
N ARG A 197 2.31 -8.94 36.72
CA ARG A 197 3.08 -8.48 37.88
C ARG A 197 4.54 -8.92 37.81
N ASN A 198 4.77 -10.18 37.47
CA ASN A 198 6.12 -10.73 37.36
C ASN A 198 6.90 -10.05 36.24
N ASP A 199 6.25 -9.78 35.11
CA ASP A 199 6.88 -9.07 34.01
C ASP A 199 7.21 -7.62 34.34
N CYS A 200 6.33 -6.94 35.08
CA CYS A 200 6.60 -5.59 35.59
C CYS A 200 7.85 -5.58 36.48
N VAL A 201 7.98 -6.55 37.39
CA VAL A 201 9.17 -6.67 38.25
C VAL A 201 10.42 -6.91 37.41
N ALA A 202 10.37 -7.87 36.48
CA ALA A 202 11.48 -8.17 35.59
C ALA A 202 11.90 -6.95 34.75
N TYR A 203 10.94 -6.18 34.24
CA TYR A 203 11.17 -4.96 33.48
C TYR A 203 11.85 -3.86 34.32
N LYS A 204 11.37 -3.61 35.54
CA LYS A 204 11.98 -2.61 36.43
C LYS A 204 13.38 -3.03 36.89
N GLU A 205 13.60 -4.32 37.13
CA GLU A 205 14.94 -4.84 37.41
C GLU A 205 15.89 -4.68 36.21
N ALA A 206 15.37 -4.87 35.00
CA ALA A 206 16.11 -4.68 33.75
C ALA A 206 16.54 -3.22 33.53
N GLN A 207 15.68 -2.24 33.85
CA GLN A 207 16.03 -0.82 33.73
C GLN A 207 17.10 -0.38 34.75
N THR A 208 17.05 -0.92 35.98
CA THR A 208 17.94 -0.50 37.08
C THR A 208 19.33 -1.13 37.01
N LYS A 209 19.44 -2.35 36.47
CA LYS A 209 20.71 -3.03 36.22
C LYS A 209 21.10 -2.76 34.76
N GLN A 210 21.99 -1.78 34.50
CA GLN A 210 22.60 -1.48 33.18
C GLN A 210 23.39 -2.67 32.54
N THR A 211 23.05 -3.93 32.83
CA THR A 211 23.98 -5.07 32.73
C THR A 211 23.37 -6.36 32.15
N LYS A 212 22.38 -6.29 31.26
CA LYS A 212 22.08 -7.43 30.37
C LYS A 212 21.76 -6.95 28.96
N THR A 213 22.34 -7.61 27.96
CA THR A 213 21.97 -7.39 26.56
C THR A 213 20.46 -7.59 26.44
N VAL A 214 19.79 -6.66 25.78
CA VAL A 214 18.33 -6.63 25.64
C VAL A 214 17.77 -8.00 25.18
N SER A 215 18.54 -8.75 24.40
CA SER A 215 18.27 -10.14 23.97
C SER A 215 17.96 -11.15 25.08
N GLN A 216 18.57 -11.06 26.27
CA GLN A 216 18.32 -12.00 27.38
C GLN A 216 17.05 -11.67 28.17
N GLN A 217 16.61 -10.42 28.15
CA GLN A 217 15.42 -9.96 28.87
C GLN A 217 14.12 -10.33 28.13
N CYS A 218 14.22 -10.45 26.80
CA CYS A 218 13.15 -10.80 25.88
C CYS A 218 12.74 -12.28 25.90
N ALA A 219 13.59 -13.16 26.44
CA ALA A 219 13.32 -14.60 26.50
C ALA A 219 12.32 -14.99 27.62
N TYR A 220 12.06 -14.07 28.58
CA TYR A 220 11.29 -14.37 29.80
C TYR A 220 10.14 -13.41 30.07
N THR A 221 9.82 -12.50 29.14
CA THR A 221 8.74 -11.52 29.27
C THR A 221 7.47 -12.00 28.57
N HIS A 222 6.30 -11.58 29.07
CA HIS A 222 5.02 -11.79 28.40
C HIS A 222 5.06 -11.41 26.91
N PRO A 223 4.39 -12.14 26.00
CA PRO A 223 4.47 -11.89 24.55
C PRO A 223 4.19 -10.44 24.13
N LEU A 224 3.27 -9.76 24.83
CA LEU A 224 2.98 -8.33 24.59
C LEU A 224 4.14 -7.41 24.94
N LEU A 225 4.85 -7.69 26.03
CA LEU A 225 6.04 -6.95 26.43
C LEU A 225 7.21 -7.27 25.49
N VAL A 226 7.36 -8.52 25.05
CA VAL A 226 8.37 -8.89 24.05
C VAL A 226 8.13 -8.17 22.73
N SER A 227 6.90 -8.19 22.19
CA SER A 227 6.59 -7.57 20.89
C SER A 227 6.81 -6.05 20.85
N ARG A 228 6.73 -5.34 22.00
CA ARG A 228 6.95 -3.89 22.07
C ARG A 228 8.33 -3.49 22.57
N PHE A 229 8.94 -4.24 23.50
CA PHE A 229 10.25 -3.91 24.06
C PHE A 229 11.42 -4.55 23.31
N CYS A 230 11.23 -5.72 22.71
CA CYS A 230 12.30 -6.51 22.12
C CYS A 230 12.44 -6.32 20.61
N SER A 231 11.44 -5.71 19.98
CA SER A 231 11.48 -5.36 18.55
C SER A 231 12.38 -4.16 18.25
N PHE A 232 12.80 -3.39 19.26
CA PHE A 232 13.77 -2.29 19.14
C PHE A 232 15.21 -2.71 19.52
N ALA A 233 15.42 -4.00 19.79
CA ALA A 233 16.67 -4.55 20.31
C ALA A 233 17.53 -5.29 19.28
N PHE A 234 17.10 -5.31 18.02
CA PHE A 234 17.78 -5.92 16.89
C PHE A 234 17.88 -4.92 15.74
#